data_AF-A0A967THU3-F1
#
_entry.id   AF-A0A967THU3-F1
#
_cell.length_a   1.000
_cell.length_b   1.000
_cell.length_c   1.000
_cell.angle_alpha   90.00
_cell.angle_beta   90.00
_cell.angle_gamma   90.00
#
_symmetry.space_group_name_H-M   'P 1'
#
loop_
_entity.id
_entity.type
_entity.pdbx_description
1 polymer ?
#
loop_
_entity_poly.entity_id
_entity_poly.type
_entity_poly.pdbx_seq_one_letter_code
_entity_poly.pdbx_strand_id
1 'polypeptide(L)'
;MHEWMVDNGHTPHIVVDASVDGVTVPREHVKDGKIILNISETAAHNLKLTNSAASFRARFSGVPFDVWVPIKSVLGIYARETGQGMIFSHDTDKAQQTTATEQVEAPRSRPHLKVVK
;
A
#
# COMPACT_ATOMS: atom_id res chain seq x y z
N MET A 1 -1.74 9.66 -1.28
CA MET A 1 -2.34 8.32 -1.40
C MET A 1 -3.36 8.04 -0.32
N HIS A 2 -2.97 8.06 0.96
CA HIS A 2 -3.91 7.88 2.07
C HIS A 2 -5.09 8.87 1.97
N GLU A 3 -4.81 10.17 1.93
CA GLU A 3 -5.85 11.22 1.78
C GLU A 3 -6.73 10.98 0.55
N TRP A 4 -6.13 10.74 -0.62
CA TRP A 4 -6.89 10.43 -1.84
C TRP A 4 -7.83 9.22 -1.68
N MET A 5 -7.39 8.14 -1.02
CA MET A 5 -8.26 6.99 -0.76
C MET A 5 -9.42 7.38 0.15
N VAL A 6 -9.15 8.13 1.22
CA VAL A 6 -10.16 8.59 2.18
C VAL A 6 -11.18 9.51 1.51
N ASP A 7 -10.74 10.48 0.72
CA ASP A 7 -11.60 11.43 -0.01
C ASP A 7 -12.53 10.73 -1.01
N ASN A 8 -12.11 9.58 -1.54
CA ASN A 8 -12.92 8.74 -2.44
C ASN A 8 -13.77 7.69 -1.68
N GLY A 9 -13.81 7.74 -0.34
CA GLY A 9 -14.57 6.81 0.48
C GLY A 9 -14.01 5.39 0.50
N HIS A 10 -12.72 5.22 0.22
CA HIS A 10 -12.03 3.93 0.27
C HIS A 10 -11.33 3.71 1.62
N THR A 11 -11.09 2.44 1.95
CA THR A 11 -10.43 2.06 3.20
C THR A 11 -8.94 1.78 2.97
N PRO A 12 -8.03 2.69 3.32
CA PRO A 12 -6.60 2.52 3.10
C PRO A 12 -6.01 1.41 3.98
N HIS A 13 -5.35 0.46 3.35
CA HIS A 13 -4.59 -0.61 4.00
C HIS A 13 -3.14 -0.55 3.59
N ILE A 14 -2.23 -0.76 4.54
CA ILE A 14 -0.80 -0.92 4.27
C ILE A 14 -0.37 -2.37 4.45
N VAL A 15 0.55 -2.81 3.61
CA VAL A 15 1.25 -4.09 3.76
C VAL A 15 2.59 -3.81 4.39
N VAL A 16 2.90 -4.50 5.48
CA VAL A 16 4.12 -4.28 6.26
C VAL A 16 4.91 -5.58 6.37
N ASP A 17 6.22 -5.49 6.17
CA ASP A 17 7.15 -6.54 6.51
C ASP A 17 7.43 -6.52 8.02
N ALA A 18 6.91 -7.51 8.73
CA ALA A 18 7.05 -7.60 10.17
C ALA A 18 8.44 -8.12 10.61
N SER A 19 9.27 -8.62 9.70
CA SER A 19 10.63 -9.09 10.02
C SER A 19 11.63 -7.94 10.19
N VAL A 20 11.30 -6.74 9.70
CA VAL A 20 12.17 -5.57 9.78
C VAL A 20 12.31 -5.05 11.20
N ASP A 21 13.54 -4.76 11.61
CA ASP A 21 13.87 -4.19 12.92
C ASP A 21 13.11 -2.89 13.20
N GLY A 22 12.57 -2.80 14.41
CA GLY A 22 11.79 -1.67 14.90
C GLY A 22 10.29 -1.78 14.63
N VAL A 23 9.82 -2.77 13.86
CA VAL A 23 8.37 -3.00 13.69
C VAL A 23 7.76 -3.54 14.98
N THR A 24 6.78 -2.80 15.51
CA THR A 24 5.99 -3.16 16.69
C THR A 24 4.53 -3.32 16.29
N VAL A 25 4.11 -4.58 16.18
CA VAL A 25 2.75 -5.02 15.82
C VAL A 25 2.40 -6.30 16.60
N PRO A 26 1.12 -6.66 16.76
CA PRO A 26 0.75 -7.93 17.38
C PRO A 26 1.21 -9.12 16.54
N ARG A 27 2.19 -9.87 17.07
CA ARG A 27 2.85 -10.96 16.32
C ARG A 27 1.92 -12.10 15.93
N GLU A 28 0.85 -12.32 16.69
CA GLU A 28 -0.19 -13.32 16.39
C GLU A 28 -1.00 -13.03 15.11
N HIS A 29 -0.99 -11.78 14.63
CA HIS A 29 -1.67 -11.36 13.40
C HIS A 29 -0.74 -11.35 12.18
N VAL A 30 0.55 -11.68 12.37
CA VAL A 30 1.54 -11.76 11.29
C VAL A 30 1.38 -13.10 10.56
N LYS A 31 1.36 -13.06 9.22
CA LYS A 31 1.30 -14.23 8.34
C LYS A 31 2.39 -14.10 7.28
N ASP A 32 3.18 -15.15 7.08
CA ASP A 32 4.28 -15.18 6.11
C ASP A 32 5.24 -14.00 6.24
N GLY A 33 5.53 -13.62 7.48
CA GLY A 33 6.39 -12.47 7.80
C GLY A 33 5.76 -11.10 7.52
N LYS A 34 4.49 -11.04 7.11
CA LYS A 34 3.80 -9.79 6.75
C LYS A 34 2.57 -9.56 7.62
N ILE A 35 2.19 -8.31 7.74
CA ILE A 35 0.93 -7.91 8.34
C ILE A 35 0.26 -6.85 7.48
N ILE A 36 -1.06 -6.97 7.33
CA ILE A 36 -1.88 -5.97 6.66
C ILE A 36 -2.55 -5.15 7.76
N LEU A 37 -2.40 -3.83 7.70
CA LEU A 37 -2.94 -2.92 8.69
C LEU A 37 -3.92 -1.95 8.04
N ASN A 38 -5.12 -1.85 8.62
CA ASN A 38 -6.07 -0.81 8.25
C ASN A 38 -5.65 0.52 8.90
N ILE A 39 -5.43 1.54 8.07
CA ILE A 39 -5.04 2.89 8.50
C ILE A 39 -6.13 3.94 8.19
N SER A 40 -7.39 3.51 8.04
CA SER A 40 -8.52 4.43 8.00
C SER A 40 -8.72 5.12 9.34
N GLU A 41 -9.33 6.31 9.33
CA GLU A 41 -9.62 7.07 10.56
C GLU A 41 -10.44 6.29 11.58
N THR A 42 -11.30 5.38 11.10
CA THR A 42 -12.16 4.52 11.93
C THR A 42 -11.41 3.38 12.63
N ALA A 43 -10.23 2.97 12.12
CA ALA A 43 -9.46 1.85 12.64
C ALA A 43 -8.17 2.28 13.34
N ALA A 44 -7.58 3.39 12.92
CA ALA A 44 -6.31 3.91 13.40
C ALA A 44 -6.51 5.22 14.17
N HIS A 45 -6.59 5.13 15.50
CA HIS A 45 -6.66 6.29 16.36
C HIS A 45 -5.30 6.98 16.47
N ASN A 46 -5.31 8.32 16.41
CA ASN A 46 -4.11 9.15 16.50
C ASN A 46 -3.05 8.72 15.46
N LEU A 47 -3.50 8.50 14.22
CA LEU A 47 -2.62 8.16 13.11
C LEU A 47 -1.63 9.29 12.85
N LYS A 48 -0.35 8.95 12.92
CA LYS A 48 0.76 9.82 12.53
C LYS A 48 1.52 9.14 11.42
N LEU A 49 1.51 9.78 10.25
CA LEU A 49 2.32 9.41 9.11
C LEU A 49 3.48 10.39 9.04
N THR A 50 4.68 9.94 9.36
CA THR A 50 5.90 10.75 9.33
C THR A 50 6.91 10.13 8.38
N ASN A 51 7.98 10.86 8.07
CA ASN A 51 9.07 10.32 7.25
C ASN A 51 9.81 9.14 7.92
N SER A 52 9.68 8.99 9.24
CA SER A 52 10.38 7.94 10.00
C SER A 52 9.50 6.71 10.22
N ALA A 53 8.23 6.91 10.54
CA ALA A 53 7.30 5.82 10.83
C ALA A 53 5.83 6.21 10.60
N ALA A 54 5.01 5.18 10.38
CA ALA A 54 3.58 5.20 10.63
C ALA A 54 3.31 4.69 12.06
N SER A 55 2.61 5.48 12.86
CA SER A 55 2.27 5.10 14.24
C SER A 55 0.81 5.44 14.55
N PHE A 56 0.12 4.55 15.25
CA PHE A 56 -1.28 4.72 15.63
C PHE A 56 -1.68 3.73 16.72
N ARG A 57 -2.81 3.97 17.36
CA ARG A 57 -3.46 2.99 18.24
C ARG A 57 -4.59 2.30 17.49
N ALA A 58 -4.61 0.96 17.54
CA ALA A 58 -5.68 0.16 16.95
C ALA A 58 -6.12 -0.94 17.90
N ARG A 59 -7.20 -1.65 17.55
CA ARG A 59 -7.66 -2.83 18.29
C ARG A 59 -7.47 -4.08 17.45
N PHE A 60 -6.87 -5.10 18.06
CA PHE A 60 -6.66 -6.41 17.44
C PHE A 60 -7.40 -7.44 18.30
N SER A 61 -8.37 -8.13 17.72
CA SER A 61 -9.29 -9.01 18.47
C SER A 61 -9.93 -8.32 19.69
N GLY A 62 -10.21 -7.01 19.55
CA GLY A 62 -10.76 -6.20 20.63
C GLY A 62 -9.76 -5.78 21.70
N VAL A 63 -8.47 -6.11 21.61
CA VAL A 63 -7.43 -5.66 22.54
C VAL A 63 -6.74 -4.41 21.95
N PRO A 64 -6.64 -3.29 22.69
CA PRO A 64 -5.92 -2.11 22.21
C PRO A 64 -4.42 -2.37 22.11
N PHE A 65 -3.79 -1.87 21.05
CA PHE A 65 -2.36 -2.02 20.79
C PHE A 65 -1.81 -0.73 20.15
N ASP A 66 -0.63 -0.31 20.61
CA ASP A 66 0.11 0.81 20.02
C ASP A 66 1.03 0.29 18.92
N VAL A 67 0.70 0.63 17.67
CA VAL A 67 1.41 0.19 16.47
C VAL A 67 2.52 1.18 16.14
N TRP A 68 3.70 0.63 15.81
CA TRP A 68 4.83 1.40 15.28
C TRP A 68 5.45 0.68 14.09
N VAL A 69 5.45 1.33 12.94
CA VAL A 69 5.89 0.77 11.66
C VAL A 69 6.89 1.74 11.02
N PRO A 70 8.20 1.46 11.05
CA PRO A 70 9.18 2.25 10.31
C PRO A 70 8.84 2.29 8.82
N ILE A 71 8.99 3.44 8.15
CA ILE A 71 8.59 3.57 6.73
C ILE A 71 9.29 2.55 5.83
N LYS A 72 10.56 2.23 6.12
CA LYS A 72 11.34 1.19 5.43
C LYS A 72 10.71 -0.21 5.46
N SER A 73 9.75 -0.47 6.35
CA SER A 73 9.06 -1.77 6.45
C SER A 73 7.74 -1.81 5.67
N VAL A 74 7.26 -0.68 5.15
CA VAL A 74 6.01 -0.60 4.40
C VAL A 74 6.27 -1.04 2.96
N LEU A 75 5.63 -2.14 2.55
CA LEU A 75 5.76 -2.74 1.22
C LEU A 75 4.78 -2.13 0.21
N GLY A 76 3.72 -1.49 0.66
CA GLY A 76 2.71 -0.89 -0.20
C GLY A 76 1.49 -0.37 0.54
N ILE A 77 0.67 0.37 -0.17
CA ILE A 77 -0.63 0.89 0.28
C ILE A 77 -1.69 0.62 -0.79
N TYR A 78 -2.87 0.15 -0.40
CA TYR A 78 -3.98 -0.10 -1.32
C TYR A 78 -5.34 0.20 -0.68
N ALA A 79 -6.33 0.51 -1.50
CA ALA A 79 -7.73 0.62 -1.13
C ALA A 79 -8.34 -0.78 -1.01
N ARG A 80 -8.91 -1.12 0.15
CA ARG A 80 -9.48 -2.46 0.42
C ARG A 80 -10.53 -2.88 -0.61
N GLU A 81 -11.34 -1.94 -1.07
CA GLU A 81 -12.52 -2.18 -1.90
C GLU A 81 -12.14 -2.48 -3.35
N THR A 82 -11.16 -1.75 -3.88
CA THR A 82 -10.81 -1.79 -5.31
C THR A 82 -9.50 -2.54 -5.58
N GLY A 83 -8.67 -2.73 -4.55
CA GLY A 83 -7.31 -3.23 -4.70
C GLY A 83 -6.35 -2.19 -5.30
N GLN A 84 -6.83 -1.00 -5.68
CA GLN A 84 -6.00 0.03 -6.28
C GLN A 84 -5.01 0.59 -5.26
N GLY A 85 -3.76 0.77 -5.67
CA GLY A 85 -2.72 1.18 -4.74
C GLY A 85 -1.35 1.32 -5.40
N MET A 86 -0.33 1.35 -4.56
CA MET A 86 1.06 1.33 -4.97
C MET A 86 1.83 0.32 -4.13
N ILE A 87 2.76 -0.38 -4.78
CA ILE A 87 3.78 -1.20 -4.13
C ILE A 87 5.04 -0.35 -4.06
N PHE A 88 5.71 -0.35 -2.91
CA PHE A 88 6.98 0.32 -2.71
C PHE A 88 8.10 -0.70 -2.84
N SER A 89 8.99 -0.48 -3.80
CA SER A 89 10.23 -1.24 -3.93
C SER A 89 11.26 -0.70 -2.95
N HIS A 90 12.01 -1.60 -2.30
CA HIS A 90 13.19 -1.26 -1.51
C HIS A 90 14.37 -0.93 -2.41
N ASP A 91 14.22 0.03 -3.31
CA ASP A 91 15.35 0.51 -4.08
C ASP A 91 16.17 1.50 -3.25
N THR A 92 17.20 0.95 -2.61
CA THR A 92 18.47 1.66 -2.44
C THR A 92 19.21 1.88 -3.76
N ASP A 93 18.66 1.46 -4.91
CA ASP A 93 19.21 1.80 -6.21
C ASP A 93 18.55 3.05 -6.79
N LYS A 94 19.24 4.17 -6.52
CA LYS A 94 19.31 5.39 -7.35
C LYS A 94 18.00 6.06 -7.74
N ALA A 95 18.00 7.37 -7.51
CA ALA A 95 17.27 8.35 -8.30
C ALA A 95 17.24 7.97 -9.79
N GLN A 96 16.14 7.36 -10.23
CA GLN A 96 15.72 7.32 -11.61
C GLN A 96 14.20 7.48 -11.61
N GLN A 97 13.80 8.74 -11.71
CA GLN A 97 12.51 9.07 -12.28
C GLN A 97 12.42 8.41 -13.65
N THR A 98 11.67 7.31 -13.73
CA THR A 98 11.07 6.84 -14.97
C THR A 98 9.57 6.93 -14.78
N THR A 99 9.00 7.97 -15.40
CA THR A 99 7.59 8.11 -15.74
C THR A 99 7.04 6.76 -16.20
N ALA A 100 6.18 6.15 -15.38
CA ALA A 100 5.36 5.03 -15.80
C ALA A 100 4.29 5.56 -16.76
N THR A 101 4.56 5.49 -18.06
CA THR A 101 3.53 5.60 -19.08
C THR A 101 2.71 4.31 -19.01
N GLU A 102 1.47 4.42 -18.53
CA GLU A 102 0.44 3.38 -18.63
C GLU A 102 0.34 2.88 -20.07
N GLN A 103 0.82 1.66 -20.33
CA GLN A 103 0.40 0.90 -21.49
C GLN A 103 -0.88 0.16 -21.10
N VAL A 104 -2.02 0.83 -21.32
CA VAL A 104 -3.32 0.18 -21.40
C VAL A 104 -3.34 -0.63 -22.68
N GLU A 105 -3.28 -1.95 -22.54
CA GLU A 105 -3.36 -2.91 -23.63
C GLU A 105 -4.75 -2.80 -24.31
N ALA A 106 -4.79 -2.21 -25.50
CA ALA A 106 -5.99 -2.12 -26.32
C ALA A 106 -6.06 -3.32 -27.29
N PRO A 107 -7.12 -4.15 -27.30
CA PRO A 107 -7.31 -5.11 -28.37
C PRO A 107 -7.98 -4.38 -29.53
N ARG A 108 -7.23 -4.02 -30.58
CA ARG A 108 -7.81 -3.61 -31.87
C ARG A 108 -7.31 -4.48 -33.00
N SER A 109 -8.29 -5.24 -33.51
CA SER A 109 -8.28 -6.09 -34.70
C SER A 109 -7.53 -5.46 -35.88
N ARG A 110 -6.71 -6.26 -36.56
CA ARG A 110 -5.92 -5.88 -37.74
C ARG A 110 -6.85 -5.53 -38.91
N PRO A 111 -6.76 -4.36 -39.55
CA PRO A 111 -7.44 -4.15 -40.81
C PRO A 111 -6.64 -4.79 -41.95
N HIS A 112 -7.26 -5.73 -42.65
CA HIS A 112 -6.80 -6.21 -43.96
C HIS A 112 -7.20 -5.17 -45.02
N LEU A 113 -6.29 -4.70 -45.87
CA LEU A 113 -6.67 -4.03 -47.10
C LEU A 113 -5.75 -4.53 -48.22
N LYS A 114 -6.34 -5.24 -49.19
CA LYS A 114 -5.70 -5.58 -50.45
C LYS A 114 -5.79 -4.36 -51.37
N VAL A 115 -4.65 -3.92 -51.90
CA VAL A 115 -4.62 -3.00 -53.04
C VAL A 115 -4.98 -3.81 -54.28
N VAL A 116 -6.01 -3.40 -55.01
CA VAL A 116 -6.25 -3.84 -56.40
C VAL A 116 -6.34 -2.59 -57.26
N LYS A 117 -5.60 -2.60 -58.36
CA LYS A 117 -5.47 -1.54 -59.36
C LYS A 117 -6.46 -1.76 -60.49
#